data_AF-A0A843WQZ5-F1
#
_entry.id   AF-A0A843WQZ5-F1
#
_cell.length_a   1.000
_cell.length_b   1.000
_cell.length_c   1.000
_cell.angle_alpha   90.00
_cell.angle_beta   90.00
_cell.angle_gamma   90.00
#
_symmetry.space_group_name_H-M   'P 1'
#
loop_
_entity.id
_entity.type
_entity.pdbx_description
1 polymer ?
#
loop_
_entity_poly.entity_id
_entity_poly.type
_entity_poly.pdbx_seq_one_letter_code
_entity_poly.pdbx_strand_id
1 'polypeptide(L)'
;MLWELWKQRCAAIFEQKHSRPADIIRSIKLHTGFALGKTTFKNDQSLIGNQILHSYGFLYHSAVKRMKLVRWIPPLVDFCLNVDGASKGNPGICGGGGCIRDKHGKLLLAFANFYGVGNSIIAETRALCDGLCLAHFLGVRLSAIYSDSSTLVQSIQQGKCLNWHI
;
A
#
# COMPACT_ATOMS: atom_id res chain seq x y z
N MET A 1 0.58 -2.29 -13.86
CA MET A 1 -0.46 -1.37 -14.38
C MET A 1 -1.08 -0.50 -13.28
N LEU A 2 -1.76 -1.06 -12.27
CA LEU A 2 -2.40 -0.27 -11.18
C LEU A 2 -1.40 0.54 -10.32
N TRP A 3 -0.18 0.04 -10.15
CA TRP A 3 0.88 0.69 -9.37
C TRP A 3 1.30 2.07 -9.91
N GLU A 4 1.39 2.26 -11.24
CA GLU A 4 1.77 3.56 -11.82
C GLU A 4 0.67 4.60 -11.62
N LEU A 5 -0.59 4.22 -11.81
CA LEU A 5 -1.72 5.11 -11.55
C LEU A 5 -1.77 5.53 -10.08
N TRP A 6 -1.55 4.58 -9.17
CA TRP A 6 -1.47 4.86 -7.74
C TRP A 6 -0.31 5.82 -7.42
N LYS A 7 0.89 5.58 -7.96
CA LYS A 7 2.06 6.46 -7.75
C LYS A 7 1.81 7.88 -8.26
N GLN A 8 1.23 8.03 -9.44
CA GLN A 8 0.94 9.35 -10.02
C GLN A 8 -0.14 10.10 -9.22
N ARG A 9 -1.16 9.40 -8.75
CA ARG A 9 -2.16 9.97 -7.83
C ARG A 9 -1.50 10.44 -6.54
N CYS A 10 -0.63 9.62 -5.94
CA CYS A 10 0.11 10.00 -4.72
C CYS A 10 1.04 11.20 -4.97
N ALA A 11 1.76 11.24 -6.09
CA ALA A 11 2.62 12.38 -6.44
C ALA A 11 1.82 13.68 -6.64
N ALA A 12 0.62 13.61 -7.23
CA ALA A 12 -0.25 14.76 -7.38
C ALA A 12 -0.79 15.27 -6.03
N ILE A 13 -1.23 14.35 -5.15
CA ILE A 13 -1.82 14.70 -3.85
C ILE A 13 -0.76 15.19 -2.85
N PHE A 14 0.37 14.49 -2.76
CA PHE A 14 1.34 14.69 -1.68
C PHE A 14 2.61 15.44 -2.11
N GLU A 15 2.97 15.43 -3.39
CA GLU A 15 4.16 16.14 -3.91
C GLU A 15 3.79 17.34 -4.79
N GLN A 16 2.49 17.64 -4.98
CA GLN A 16 1.98 18.66 -5.93
C GLN A 16 2.53 18.49 -7.36
N LYS A 17 2.90 17.26 -7.74
CA LYS A 17 3.43 16.96 -9.07
C LYS A 17 2.32 16.41 -9.96
N HIS A 18 1.94 17.20 -10.96
CA HIS A 18 0.98 16.77 -11.96
C HIS A 18 1.71 16.29 -13.21
N SER A 19 1.61 14.99 -13.48
CA SER A 19 2.10 14.40 -14.72
C SER A 19 1.05 14.50 -15.82
N ARG A 20 1.47 14.78 -17.06
CA ARG A 20 0.55 14.81 -18.20
C ARG A 20 0.02 13.40 -18.48
N PRO A 21 -1.25 13.23 -18.90
CA PRO A 21 -1.80 11.91 -19.20
C PRO A 21 -0.94 11.09 -20.19
N ALA A 22 -0.32 11.75 -21.17
CA ALA A 22 0.60 11.11 -22.11
C ALA A 22 1.85 10.52 -21.43
N ASP A 23 2.39 11.17 -20.40
CA ASP A 23 3.55 10.69 -19.64
C ASP A 23 3.19 9.52 -18.74
N ILE A 24 1.99 9.53 -18.17
CA ILE A 24 1.44 8.43 -17.39
C ILE A 24 1.25 7.21 -18.29
N ILE A 25 0.64 7.38 -19.47
CA ILE A 25 0.45 6.33 -20.47
C ILE A 25 1.80 5.78 -20.93
N ARG A 26 2.78 6.66 -21.20
CA ARG A 26 4.15 6.27 -21.59
C ARG A 26 4.88 5.50 -20.49
N SER A 27 4.80 5.95 -19.23
CA SER A 27 5.37 5.24 -18.08
C SER A 27 4.73 3.86 -17.89
N ILE A 28 3.40 3.78 -18.01
CA ILE A 28 2.69 2.49 -17.98
C ILE A 28 3.20 1.60 -19.11
N LYS A 29 3.26 2.08 -20.35
CA LYS A 29 3.76 1.31 -21.50
C LYS A 29 5.20 0.83 -21.30
N LEU A 30 6.10 1.69 -20.83
CA LEU A 30 7.51 1.36 -20.60
C LEU A 30 7.69 0.37 -19.45
N HIS A 31 7.03 0.56 -18.30
CA HIS A 31 7.10 -0.39 -17.20
C HIS A 31 6.46 -1.73 -17.53
N THR A 32 5.36 -1.73 -18.31
CA THR A 32 4.73 -2.97 -18.78
C THR A 32 5.64 -3.68 -19.77
N GLY A 33 6.26 -2.96 -20.71
CA GLY A 33 7.24 -3.50 -21.66
C GLY A 33 8.54 -4.01 -21.01
N PHE A 34 9.06 -3.31 -19.99
CA PHE A 34 10.24 -3.74 -19.24
C PHE A 34 9.94 -4.95 -18.33
N ALA A 35 8.74 -5.00 -17.73
CA ALA A 35 8.26 -6.19 -17.03
C ALA A 35 8.08 -7.36 -18.00
N LEU A 36 7.49 -7.15 -19.17
CA LEU A 36 7.34 -8.16 -20.25
C LEU A 36 8.70 -8.70 -20.74
N GLY A 37 9.72 -7.85 -20.87
CA GLY A 37 11.07 -8.27 -21.29
C GLY A 37 11.85 -9.07 -20.24
N LYS A 38 11.42 -9.05 -18.98
CA LYS A 38 12.03 -9.84 -17.88
C LYS A 38 11.11 -10.92 -17.29
N THR A 39 9.84 -10.97 -17.69
CA THR A 39 8.87 -11.96 -17.19
C THR A 39 8.06 -12.53 -18.33
N THR A 40 8.15 -13.84 -18.53
CA THR A 40 7.12 -14.62 -19.24
C THR A 40 5.77 -14.30 -18.62
N PHE A 41 4.90 -13.61 -19.35
CA PHE A 41 3.56 -13.27 -18.87
C PHE A 41 2.77 -14.54 -18.62
N LYS A 42 2.43 -14.79 -17.35
CA LYS A 42 1.57 -15.92 -16.96
C LYS A 42 0.11 -15.48 -16.97
N ASN A 43 -0.59 -15.93 -18.02
CA ASN A 43 -2.04 -16.05 -18.18
C ASN A 43 -2.88 -14.76 -18.18
N ASP A 44 -3.03 -14.17 -19.35
CA ASP A 44 -4.27 -13.50 -19.73
C ASP A 44 -4.88 -14.28 -20.91
N GLN A 45 -6.14 -14.70 -20.80
CA GLN A 45 -6.89 -15.39 -21.87
C GLN A 45 -7.71 -14.41 -22.71
N SER A 46 -7.57 -13.09 -22.52
CA SER A 46 -8.25 -12.11 -23.35
C SER A 46 -7.76 -12.19 -24.81
N LEU A 47 -8.70 -12.29 -25.76
CA LEU A 47 -8.42 -12.26 -27.21
C LEU A 47 -7.59 -11.02 -27.61
N ILE A 48 -7.78 -9.93 -26.87
CA ILE A 48 -7.08 -8.66 -27.01
C ILE A 48 -5.62 -8.79 -26.56
N GLY A 49 -5.35 -9.42 -25.41
CA GLY A 49 -4.00 -9.67 -24.91
C GLY A 49 -3.18 -10.51 -25.89
N ASN A 50 -3.81 -11.52 -26.49
CA ASN A 50 -3.17 -12.39 -27.48
C ASN A 50 -2.84 -11.68 -28.80
N GLN A 51 -3.75 -10.83 -29.33
CA GLN A 51 -3.46 -10.03 -30.53
C GLN A 51 -2.30 -9.06 -30.32
N ILE A 52 -2.22 -8.43 -29.15
CA ILE A 52 -1.13 -7.51 -28.80
C ILE A 52 0.18 -8.30 -28.70
N LEU A 53 0.20 -9.42 -27.98
CA LEU A 53 1.40 -10.27 -27.85
C LEU A 53 1.93 -10.81 -29.19
N HIS A 54 1.02 -11.20 -30.09
CA HIS A 54 1.39 -11.72 -31.41
C HIS A 54 1.95 -10.62 -32.34
N SER A 55 1.44 -9.38 -32.23
CA SER A 55 1.99 -8.24 -32.97
C SER A 55 3.43 -7.89 -32.58
N TYR A 56 3.90 -8.36 -31.42
CA TYR A 56 5.27 -8.19 -30.92
C TYR A 56 6.15 -9.45 -31.04
N GLY A 57 5.67 -10.54 -31.66
CA GLY A 57 6.51 -11.69 -32.05
C GLY A 57 6.86 -12.70 -30.94
N PHE A 58 6.08 -12.81 -29.86
CA PHE A 58 6.36 -13.74 -28.76
C PHE A 58 5.56 -15.05 -28.84
N LEU A 59 6.23 -16.20 -28.59
CA LEU A 59 5.59 -17.52 -28.45
C LEU A 59 5.18 -17.77 -26.98
N TYR A 60 3.92 -18.17 -26.79
CA TYR A 60 3.29 -18.36 -25.48
C TYR A 60 3.21 -19.84 -25.07
N HIS A 61 3.51 -20.16 -23.81
CA HIS A 61 3.27 -21.47 -23.18
C HIS A 61 2.43 -21.28 -21.91
N SER A 62 1.27 -21.93 -21.83
CA SER A 62 0.29 -21.72 -20.75
C SER A 62 0.62 -22.56 -19.50
N ALA A 63 0.61 -21.94 -18.32
CA ALA A 63 0.57 -22.64 -17.04
C ALA A 63 -0.52 -22.02 -16.18
N VAL A 64 -1.64 -22.72 -15.96
CA VAL A 64 -2.83 -22.21 -15.25
C VAL A 64 -2.51 -21.81 -13.81
N LYS A 65 -2.32 -20.51 -13.54
CA LYS A 65 -2.20 -19.96 -12.19
C LYS A 65 -3.60 -19.82 -11.58
N ARG A 66 -3.91 -20.62 -10.56
CA ARG A 66 -5.15 -20.48 -9.79
C ARG A 66 -5.16 -19.11 -9.10
N MET A 67 -6.14 -18.27 -9.44
CA MET A 67 -6.38 -17.04 -8.69
C MET A 67 -6.96 -17.38 -7.33
N LYS A 68 -6.32 -16.93 -6.25
CA LYS A 68 -6.89 -16.98 -4.91
C LYS A 68 -7.63 -15.67 -4.69
N LEU A 69 -8.95 -15.74 -4.55
CA LEU A 69 -9.73 -14.58 -4.12
C LEU A 69 -9.32 -14.23 -2.68
N VAL A 70 -8.73 -13.05 -2.51
CA VAL A 70 -8.42 -12.49 -1.20
C VAL A 70 -9.38 -11.34 -0.96
N ARG A 71 -10.11 -11.38 0.14
CA ARG A 71 -10.94 -10.28 0.63
C ARG A 71 -10.49 -9.90 2.02
N TRP A 72 -10.53 -8.60 2.31
CA TRP A 72 -10.40 -8.13 3.69
C TRP A 72 -11.64 -8.53 4.48
N ILE A 73 -11.44 -8.92 5.75
CA ILE A 73 -12.50 -9.35 6.65
C ILE A 73 -12.52 -8.34 7.81
N PRO A 74 -13.66 -7.65 8.05
CA PRO A 74 -13.78 -6.72 9.17
C PRO A 74 -13.74 -7.44 10.52
N PRO A 75 -13.47 -6.71 11.62
CA PRO A 75 -13.51 -7.30 12.96
C PRO A 75 -14.92 -7.80 13.31
N LEU A 76 -15.01 -8.78 14.22
CA LEU A 76 -16.30 -9.35 14.65
C LEU A 76 -17.15 -8.35 15.45
N VAL A 77 -16.50 -7.49 16.23
CA VAL A 77 -17.14 -6.50 17.12
C VAL A 77 -16.35 -5.20 17.11
N ASP A 78 -16.97 -4.14 17.60
CA ASP A 78 -16.39 -2.81 17.75
C ASP A 78 -15.72 -2.27 16.46
N PHE A 79 -14.54 -1.65 16.61
CA PHE A 79 -13.79 -0.99 15.56
C PHE A 79 -12.41 -1.61 15.37
N CYS A 80 -11.86 -1.52 14.17
CA CYS A 80 -10.45 -1.79 13.92
C CYS A 80 -9.71 -0.55 13.44
N LEU A 81 -8.43 -0.47 13.78
CA LEU A 81 -7.50 0.53 13.30
C LEU A 81 -6.53 -0.10 12.31
N ASN A 82 -6.44 0.43 11.09
CA ASN A 82 -5.41 0.10 10.12
C ASN A 82 -4.43 1.26 10.03
N VAL A 83 -3.13 1.01 10.14
CA VAL A 83 -2.07 2.04 10.02
C VAL A 83 -1.01 1.62 9.02
N ASP A 84 -0.38 2.62 8.41
CA ASP A 84 0.72 2.48 7.46
C ASP A 84 1.63 3.72 7.58
N GLY A 85 2.93 3.49 7.56
CA GLY A 85 3.95 4.53 7.66
C GLY A 85 5.01 4.40 6.57
N ALA A 86 5.31 5.50 5.89
CA ALA A 86 6.26 5.53 4.78
C ALA A 86 7.39 6.53 5.01
N SER A 87 8.59 6.17 4.56
CA SER A 87 9.76 7.05 4.50
C SER A 87 10.42 7.00 3.13
N LYS A 88 10.83 8.17 2.62
CA LYS A 88 11.59 8.33 1.38
C LYS A 88 13.09 8.37 1.66
N GLY A 89 13.64 7.22 2.06
CA GLY A 89 15.04 7.06 2.49
C GLY A 89 15.15 6.46 3.90
N ASN A 90 16.39 6.26 4.35
CA ASN A 90 16.68 5.75 5.68
C ASN A 90 17.92 6.45 6.28
N PRO A 91 17.77 7.62 6.95
CA PRO A 91 16.52 8.38 7.14
C PRO A 91 16.14 9.20 5.89
N GLY A 92 14.87 9.60 5.82
CA GLY A 92 14.33 10.42 4.73
C GLY A 92 13.04 11.13 5.13
N ILE A 93 12.44 11.89 4.22
CA ILE A 93 11.14 12.52 4.44
C ILE A 93 10.11 11.42 4.71
N CYS A 94 9.43 11.49 5.85
CA CYS A 94 8.50 10.46 6.28
C CYS A 94 7.15 11.02 6.74
N GLY A 95 6.14 10.18 6.64
CA GLY A 95 4.77 10.45 7.02
C GLY A 95 4.02 9.13 7.16
N GLY A 96 2.82 9.18 7.69
CA GLY A 96 2.02 7.99 7.88
C GLY A 96 0.57 8.34 8.11
N GLY A 97 -0.24 7.32 8.28
CA GLY A 97 -1.66 7.51 8.44
C GLY A 97 -2.37 6.22 8.75
N GLY A 98 -3.69 6.28 8.70
CA GLY A 98 -4.50 5.13 9.00
C GLY A 98 -5.98 5.40 8.83
N CYS A 99 -6.77 4.37 9.14
CA CYS A 99 -8.21 4.47 9.17
C CYS A 99 -8.82 3.61 10.26
N ILE A 100 -9.90 4.12 10.85
CA ILE A 100 -10.74 3.41 11.81
C ILE A 100 -11.99 2.94 11.06
N ARG A 101 -12.33 1.66 11.19
CA ARG A 101 -13.51 1.05 10.55
C ARG A 101 -14.34 0.29 11.57
N ASP A 102 -15.64 0.22 11.34
CA ASP A 102 -16.55 -0.60 12.17
C ASP A 102 -16.51 -2.09 11.77
N LYS A 103 -17.26 -2.91 12.51
CA LYS A 103 -17.48 -4.34 12.25
C LYS A 103 -18.10 -4.68 10.88
N HIS A 104 -18.67 -3.71 10.18
CA HIS A 104 -19.19 -3.87 8.82
C HIS A 104 -18.17 -3.46 7.76
N GLY A 105 -16.99 -3.00 8.18
CA GLY A 105 -15.95 -2.47 7.30
C GLY A 105 -16.21 -1.04 6.85
N LYS A 106 -17.22 -0.36 7.40
CA LYS A 106 -17.52 1.03 7.09
C LYS A 106 -16.43 1.91 7.70
N LEU A 107 -15.90 2.81 6.88
CA LEU A 107 -14.96 3.83 7.32
C LEU A 107 -15.65 4.78 8.31
N LEU A 108 -15.12 4.87 9.53
CA LEU A 108 -15.50 5.90 10.48
C LEU A 108 -14.69 7.17 10.20
N LEU A 109 -13.37 7.03 10.12
CA LEU A 109 -12.44 8.13 9.90
C LEU A 109 -11.14 7.63 9.27
N ALA A 110 -10.51 8.47 8.44
CA ALA A 110 -9.15 8.29 7.95
C ALA A 110 -8.29 9.51 8.31
N PHE A 111 -7.00 9.30 8.51
CA PHE A 111 -6.03 10.36 8.84
C PHE A 111 -4.71 10.12 8.11
N ALA A 112 -3.94 11.20 7.92
CA ALA A 112 -2.59 11.17 7.42
C ALA A 112 -1.83 12.39 7.95
N ASN A 113 -0.58 12.19 8.38
CA ASN A 113 0.27 13.20 8.97
C ASN A 113 1.69 13.16 8.39
N PHE A 114 2.29 14.34 8.31
CA PHE A 114 3.70 14.50 7.97
C PHE A 114 4.56 14.47 9.24
N TYR A 115 5.62 13.68 9.24
CA TYR A 115 6.45 13.41 10.41
C TYR A 115 7.87 14.00 10.33
N GLY A 116 8.18 14.76 9.27
CA GLY A 116 9.52 15.33 9.10
C GLY A 116 10.49 14.33 8.49
N VAL A 117 11.71 14.28 9.02
CA VAL A 117 12.74 13.33 8.59
C VAL A 117 12.83 12.19 9.61
N GLY A 118 12.75 10.95 9.12
CA GLY A 118 12.85 9.74 9.93
C GLY A 118 13.02 8.51 9.05
N ASN A 119 13.05 7.33 9.65
CA ASN A 119 13.02 6.06 8.94
C ASN A 119 11.60 5.48 8.87
N SER A 120 11.44 4.36 8.18
CA SER A 120 10.14 3.68 8.06
C SER A 120 9.58 3.28 9.42
N ILE A 121 10.42 2.83 10.37
CA ILE A 121 9.99 2.45 11.72
C ILE A 121 9.41 3.64 12.50
N ILE A 122 10.04 4.82 12.41
CA ILE A 122 9.53 6.07 12.99
C ILE A 122 8.17 6.41 12.37
N ALA A 123 8.03 6.29 11.05
CA ALA A 123 6.78 6.60 10.36
C ALA A 123 5.63 5.68 10.79
N GLU A 124 5.89 4.37 10.80
CA GLU A 124 4.93 3.33 11.23
C GLU A 124 4.48 3.53 12.67
N THR A 125 5.44 3.79 13.57
CA THR A 125 5.11 3.93 14.98
C THR A 125 4.36 5.22 15.27
N ARG A 126 4.70 6.32 14.60
CA ARG A 126 3.95 7.58 14.72
C ARG A 126 2.53 7.46 14.16
N ALA A 127 2.35 6.76 13.05
CA ALA A 127 1.03 6.46 12.50
C ALA A 127 0.16 5.65 13.49
N LEU A 128 0.76 4.66 14.16
CA LEU A 128 0.11 3.93 15.23
C LEU A 128 -0.27 4.83 16.41
N CYS A 129 0.65 5.67 16.90
CA CYS A 129 0.38 6.60 17.99
C CYS A 129 -0.78 7.55 17.66
N ASP A 130 -0.77 8.17 16.48
CA ASP A 130 -1.84 9.06 16.03
C ASP A 130 -3.19 8.34 15.98
N GLY A 131 -3.22 7.12 15.44
CA GLY A 131 -4.44 6.32 15.37
C GLY A 131 -5.00 5.93 16.73
N LEU A 132 -4.12 5.59 17.69
CA LEU A 132 -4.52 5.28 19.07
C LEU A 132 -5.05 6.51 19.81
N CYS A 133 -4.35 7.66 19.71
CA CYS A 133 -4.81 8.93 20.28
C CYS A 133 -6.19 9.30 19.72
N LEU A 134 -6.38 9.12 18.41
CA LEU A 134 -7.64 9.44 17.75
C LEU A 134 -8.76 8.48 18.15
N ALA A 135 -8.49 7.19 18.27
CA ALA A 135 -9.45 6.22 18.78
C ALA A 135 -9.89 6.55 20.22
N HIS A 136 -8.94 6.93 21.07
CA HIS A 136 -9.20 7.38 22.42
C HIS A 136 -10.07 8.64 22.45
N PHE A 137 -9.72 9.65 21.65
CA PHE A 137 -10.48 10.90 21.54
C PHE A 137 -11.93 10.68 21.05
N LEU A 138 -12.13 9.74 20.11
CA LEU A 138 -13.44 9.37 19.61
C LEU A 138 -14.25 8.50 20.58
N GLY A 139 -13.66 8.06 21.70
CA GLY A 139 -14.30 7.15 22.64
C GLY A 139 -14.59 5.76 22.05
N VAL A 140 -13.90 5.38 20.97
CA VAL A 140 -14.11 4.08 20.32
C VAL A 140 -13.20 3.02 20.92
N ARG A 141 -13.79 1.84 21.16
CA ARG A 141 -13.04 0.66 21.57
C ARG A 141 -12.51 -0.04 20.33
N LEU A 142 -11.19 -0.24 20.27
CA LEU A 142 -10.56 -1.00 19.20
C LEU A 142 -10.52 -2.48 19.58
N SER A 143 -11.08 -3.34 18.75
CA SER A 143 -10.99 -4.80 18.88
C SER A 143 -9.75 -5.37 18.16
N ALA A 144 -9.22 -4.62 17.18
CA ALA A 144 -8.07 -5.04 16.39
C ALA A 144 -7.28 -3.83 15.87
N ILE A 145 -5.96 -4.00 15.77
CA ILE A 145 -5.04 -3.06 15.13
C ILE A 145 -4.28 -3.83 14.06
N TYR A 146 -4.20 -3.28 12.85
CA TYR A 146 -3.53 -3.87 11.70
C TYR A 146 -2.44 -2.94 11.19
N SER A 147 -1.23 -3.47 11.05
CA SER A 147 -0.08 -2.87 10.38
C SER A 147 0.60 -3.94 9.54
N ASP A 148 1.16 -3.56 8.40
CA ASP A 148 1.99 -4.43 7.55
C ASP A 148 3.48 -4.40 7.93
N SER A 149 3.87 -3.54 8.89
CA SER A 149 5.20 -3.54 9.50
C SER A 149 5.36 -4.68 10.51
N SER A 150 5.92 -5.80 10.04
CA SER A 150 6.24 -6.94 10.89
C SER A 150 7.17 -6.59 12.05
N THR A 151 8.11 -5.66 11.83
CA THR A 151 9.02 -5.16 12.86
C THR A 151 8.27 -4.44 13.99
N LEU A 152 7.32 -3.56 13.64
CA LEU A 152 6.48 -2.87 14.62
C LEU A 152 5.61 -3.87 15.39
N VAL A 153 4.92 -4.77 14.68
CA VAL A 153 4.03 -5.77 15.29
C VAL A 153 4.78 -6.66 16.28
N GLN A 154 5.98 -7.14 15.90
CA GLN A 154 6.80 -7.98 16.79
C GLN A 154 7.31 -7.21 18.02
N SER A 155 7.71 -5.95 17.86
CA SER A 155 8.15 -5.12 18.99
C SER A 155 7.06 -4.96 20.04
N ILE A 156 5.83 -4.65 19.60
CA ILE A 156 4.68 -4.49 20.50
C ILE A 156 4.34 -5.80 21.19
N GLN A 157 4.28 -6.91 20.44
CA GLN A 157 3.96 -8.22 20.99
C GLN A 157 5.01 -8.73 21.99
N GLN A 158 6.27 -8.36 21.80
CA GLN A 158 7.38 -8.77 22.68
C GLN A 158 7.67 -7.76 23.80
N GLY A 159 6.99 -6.60 23.84
CA GLY A 159 7.29 -5.53 24.78
C GLY A 159 8.70 -4.95 24.62
N LYS A 160 9.28 -5.02 23.41
CA LYS A 160 10.63 -4.53 23.14
C LYS A 160 10.60 -3.14 22.55
N CYS A 161 11.46 -2.24 23.01
CA CYS A 161 11.66 -0.95 22.35
C CYS A 161 12.30 -1.14 20.97
N LEU A 162 11.77 -0.44 19.96
CA LEU A 162 12.41 -0.36 18.65
C LEU A 162 13.64 0.52 18.74
N ASN A 163 14.74 0.08 18.12
CA ASN A 163 15.91 0.92 17.97
C ASN A 163 15.59 2.00 16.93
N TRP A 164 15.40 3.24 17.40
CA TRP A 164 15.10 4.40 16.57
C TRP A 164 16.29 4.88 15.73
N HIS A 165 17.48 4.35 16.01
CA HIS A 165 18.75 4.67 15.37
C HIS A 165 19.15 3.55 14.39
N ILE A 166 18.62 3.58 13.17
CA ILE A 166 19.16 2.83 12.03
C ILE A 166 19.17 3.76 10.82
#